data_AF-Q38ZQ1-F1
#
_entry.id   AF-Q38ZQ1-F1
#
_cell.length_a   1.000
_cell.length_b   1.000
_cell.length_c   1.000
_cell.angle_alpha   90.00
_cell.angle_beta   90.00
_cell.angle_gamma   90.00
#
_symmetry.space_group_name_H-M   'P 1'
#
loop_
_entity.id
_entity.type
_entity.pdbx_description
1 polymer ?
#
loop_
_entity_poly.entity_id
_entity_poly.type
_entity_poly.pdbx_seq_one_letter_code
_entity_poly.pdbx_strand_id
1 'polypeptide(L)'
;MTNMSRLDQTPKTTRPNKGLSRFLTFLIFCCAFFGNGGIILNQTVLKESFTQEQLNQPKTLKLVTNEFNTVLLDAAQKNGLPQSVQVQLLSTADVKTDMTKTVKNIYAFKDRPLDSDQMVEQMAGNLTAAIPSNPIEQALVKTAVAAVQPPLKTYLNDQIQTPYLAPMVSELAIMTSVVNIGMWIAIIMGIVLLIVQYAVSGKFRYLFGSLGAALAWSGLFLLLGTETAKFSGLIEEVAQRAGEFNTVIIDYATSVLGYAWQISLITLVCGVVLWILAKIFQKVR
;
A
#
# COMPACT_ATOMS: atom_id res chain seq x y z
N MET A 1 58.00 24.44 51.07
CA MET A 1 58.13 23.84 49.73
C MET A 1 57.05 22.78 49.59
N THR A 2 55.90 23.17 49.04
CA THR A 2 54.72 22.31 48.89
C THR A 2 54.63 21.81 47.45
N ASN A 3 54.73 20.49 47.28
CA ASN A 3 54.59 19.79 46.00
C ASN A 3 53.17 19.98 45.43
N MET A 4 53.01 20.89 44.48
CA MET A 4 51.84 20.93 43.58
C MET A 4 52.13 20.08 42.35
N SER A 5 52.01 18.76 42.45
CA SER A 5 52.11 17.84 41.31
C SER A 5 50.83 17.03 41.12
N ARG A 6 49.69 17.70 40.95
CA ARG A 6 48.42 17.05 40.55
C ARG A 6 47.54 17.96 39.71
N LEU A 7 48.03 18.43 38.56
CA LEU A 7 47.20 19.14 37.58
C LEU A 7 47.54 18.76 36.13
N ASP A 8 47.83 17.48 35.87
CA ASP A 8 47.87 16.97 34.49
C ASP A 8 47.12 15.64 34.39
N GLN A 9 45.83 15.67 34.74
CA GLN A 9 44.89 14.72 34.16
C GLN A 9 44.42 15.29 32.84
N THR A 10 45.26 15.15 31.81
CA THR A 10 44.78 15.22 30.43
C THR A 10 43.54 14.32 30.33
N PRO A 11 42.38 14.82 29.86
CA PRO A 11 41.21 13.97 29.71
C PRO A 11 41.62 12.83 28.80
N LYS A 12 41.57 11.59 29.31
CA LYS A 12 41.75 10.40 28.49
C LYS A 12 40.79 10.53 27.33
N THR A 13 41.33 10.85 26.16
CA THR A 13 40.59 10.80 24.90
C THR A 13 40.27 9.34 24.70
N THR A 14 39.11 8.92 25.21
CA THR A 14 38.56 7.59 25.01
C THR A 14 38.48 7.39 23.51
N ARG A 15 39.42 6.60 22.97
CA ARG A 15 39.37 6.22 21.56
C ARG A 15 38.00 5.58 21.34
N PRO A 16 37.20 6.06 20.38
CA PRO A 16 35.86 5.53 20.18
C PRO A 16 35.98 4.04 19.90
N ASN A 17 35.21 3.25 20.64
CA ASN A 17 35.28 1.79 20.55
C ASN A 17 34.72 1.37 19.18
N LYS A 18 35.63 1.07 18.24
CA LYS A 18 35.28 0.90 16.81
C LYS A 18 34.25 -0.21 16.58
N GLY A 19 34.25 -1.25 17.41
CA GLY A 19 33.26 -2.33 17.35
C GLY A 19 31.85 -1.86 17.72
N LEU A 20 31.71 -1.16 18.85
CA LEU A 20 30.43 -0.62 19.31
C LEU A 20 29.82 0.37 18.30
N SER A 21 30.64 1.24 17.71
CA SER A 21 30.19 2.20 16.70
C SER A 21 29.69 1.54 15.40
N ARG A 22 30.30 0.42 14.99
CA ARG A 22 29.84 -0.39 13.84
C ARG A 22 28.53 -1.10 14.15
N PHE A 23 28.40 -1.67 15.34
CA PHE A 23 27.16 -2.31 15.79
C PHE A 23 26.00 -1.30 15.86
N LEU A 24 26.24 -0.11 16.41
CA LEU A 24 25.25 0.97 16.40
C LEU A 24 24.86 1.38 14.98
N THR A 25 25.82 1.44 14.05
CA THR A 25 25.52 1.72 12.63
C THR A 25 24.61 0.66 12.02
N PHE A 26 24.82 -0.62 12.34
CA PHE A 26 23.94 -1.71 11.90
C PHE A 26 22.53 -1.58 12.48
N LEU A 27 22.38 -1.24 13.76
CA LEU A 27 21.07 -1.00 14.35
C LEU A 27 20.35 0.19 13.72
N ILE A 28 21.08 1.29 13.44
CA ILE A 28 20.53 2.44 12.71
C ILE A 28 20.11 2.04 11.29
N PHE A 29 20.86 1.16 10.63
CA PHE A 29 20.46 0.57 9.35
C PHE A 29 19.12 -0.17 9.47
N CYS A 30 18.94 -1.03 10.47
CA CYS A 30 17.66 -1.73 10.67
C CYS A 30 16.51 -0.73 10.89
N CYS A 31 16.72 0.28 11.74
CA CYS A 31 15.74 1.34 11.95
C CYS A 31 15.42 2.10 10.65
N ALA A 32 16.43 2.45 9.87
CA ALA A 32 16.24 3.11 8.58
C ALA A 32 15.51 2.20 7.58
N PHE A 33 15.81 0.90 7.56
CA PHE A 33 15.17 -0.07 6.68
C PHE A 33 13.68 -0.21 6.99
N PHE A 34 13.33 -0.51 8.25
CA PHE A 34 11.93 -0.65 8.65
C PHE A 34 11.17 0.68 8.63
N GLY A 35 11.83 1.80 8.97
CA GLY A 35 11.23 3.12 8.88
C GLY A 35 10.87 3.50 7.44
N ASN A 36 11.81 3.34 6.49
CA ASN A 36 11.56 3.62 5.08
C ASN A 36 10.55 2.62 4.47
N GLY A 37 10.63 1.33 4.82
CA GLY A 37 9.64 0.34 4.41
C GLY A 37 8.23 0.68 4.89
N GLY A 38 8.10 1.12 6.15
CA GLY A 38 6.84 1.60 6.70
C GLY A 38 6.30 2.84 6.00
N ILE A 39 7.17 3.80 5.63
CA ILE A 39 6.81 4.98 4.83
C ILE A 39 6.29 4.56 3.45
N ILE A 40 6.96 3.63 2.77
CA ILE A 40 6.55 3.13 1.45
C ILE A 40 5.14 2.55 1.55
N LEU A 41 4.87 1.66 2.51
CA LEU A 41 3.56 1.06 2.70
C LEU A 41 2.48 2.11 3.03
N ASN A 42 2.78 3.04 3.94
CA ASN A 42 1.88 4.14 4.33
C ASN A 42 1.55 5.12 3.21
N GLN A 43 2.39 5.21 2.19
CA GLN A 43 2.15 6.08 1.03
C GLN A 43 1.58 5.34 -0.18
N THR A 44 1.50 4.00 -0.12
CA THR A 44 1.01 3.15 -1.20
C THR A 44 -0.21 2.35 -0.76
N VAL A 45 -0.04 1.07 -0.41
CA VAL A 45 -1.10 0.11 -0.10
C VAL A 45 -1.92 0.44 1.14
N LEU A 46 -1.41 1.28 2.04
CA LEU A 46 -2.14 1.75 3.22
C LEU A 46 -2.72 3.16 3.03
N LYS A 47 -2.60 3.74 1.84
CA LYS A 47 -3.14 5.06 1.53
C LYS A 47 -4.37 4.96 0.64
N GLU A 48 -5.52 5.39 1.16
CA GLU A 48 -6.80 5.42 0.42
C GLU A 48 -6.65 6.11 -0.94
N SER A 49 -6.08 7.32 -0.96
CA SER A 49 -5.91 8.10 -2.19
C SER A 49 -5.05 7.42 -3.25
N PHE A 50 -3.99 6.69 -2.85
CA PHE A 50 -3.16 5.95 -3.80
C PHE A 50 -3.99 4.83 -4.44
N THR A 51 -4.74 4.07 -3.64
CA THR A 51 -5.56 2.99 -4.14
C THR A 51 -6.72 3.48 -5.00
N GLN A 52 -7.37 4.58 -4.63
CA GLN A 52 -8.38 5.23 -5.46
C GLN A 52 -7.80 5.71 -6.79
N GLU A 53 -6.61 6.29 -6.80
CA GLU A 53 -5.97 6.75 -8.03
C GLU A 53 -5.68 5.60 -8.99
N GLN A 54 -5.13 4.48 -8.49
CA GLN A 54 -4.81 3.32 -9.31
C GLN A 54 -6.08 2.62 -9.84
N LEU A 55 -7.10 2.47 -9.00
CA LEU A 55 -8.34 1.82 -9.40
C LEU A 55 -9.18 2.69 -10.34
N ASN A 56 -9.17 4.02 -10.16
CA ASN A 56 -9.92 4.96 -11.00
C ASN A 56 -9.24 5.28 -12.35
N GLN A 57 -8.14 4.60 -12.70
CA GLN A 57 -7.56 4.75 -14.03
C GLN A 57 -8.56 4.30 -15.11
N PRO A 58 -8.70 5.03 -16.23
CA PRO A 58 -9.68 4.70 -17.26
C PRO A 58 -9.58 3.27 -17.81
N LYS A 59 -8.36 2.73 -17.91
CA LYS A 59 -8.11 1.34 -18.33
C LYS A 59 -8.66 0.35 -17.30
N THR A 60 -8.32 0.53 -16.03
CA THR A 60 -8.81 -0.28 -14.91
C THR A 60 -10.32 -0.22 -14.78
N LEU A 61 -10.92 0.98 -14.82
CA LEU A 61 -12.36 1.17 -14.73
C LEU A 61 -13.10 0.45 -15.86
N LYS A 62 -12.60 0.51 -17.10
CA LYS A 62 -13.20 -0.21 -18.23
C LYS A 62 -13.13 -1.73 -18.06
N LEU A 63 -11.97 -2.25 -17.67
CA LEU A 63 -11.79 -3.68 -17.39
C LEU A 63 -12.75 -4.14 -16.29
N VAL A 64 -12.73 -3.47 -15.14
CA VAL A 64 -13.59 -3.79 -13.99
C VAL A 64 -15.06 -3.71 -14.38
N THR A 65 -15.46 -2.68 -15.13
CA THR A 65 -16.85 -2.53 -15.59
C THR A 65 -17.26 -3.68 -16.51
N ASN A 66 -16.40 -4.12 -17.44
CA ASN A 66 -16.71 -5.21 -18.35
C ASN A 66 -16.86 -6.54 -17.61
N GLU A 67 -15.95 -6.84 -16.68
CA GLU A 67 -16.01 -8.08 -15.91
C GLU A 67 -17.21 -8.11 -14.95
N PHE A 68 -17.47 -7.01 -14.23
CA PHE A 68 -18.67 -6.91 -13.40
C PHE A 68 -19.94 -7.09 -14.22
N ASN A 69 -20.04 -6.45 -15.39
CA ASN A 69 -21.21 -6.63 -16.25
C ASN A 69 -21.34 -8.08 -16.74
N THR A 70 -20.25 -8.76 -17.04
CA THR A 70 -20.26 -10.17 -17.49
C THR A 70 -20.76 -11.08 -16.36
N VAL A 71 -20.19 -10.96 -15.16
CA VAL A 71 -20.57 -11.77 -13.98
C VAL A 71 -22.00 -11.48 -13.53
N LEU A 72 -22.39 -10.20 -13.46
CA LEU A 72 -23.74 -9.80 -13.06
C LEU A 72 -24.78 -10.24 -14.11
N LEU A 73 -24.44 -10.21 -15.39
CA LEU A 73 -25.32 -10.67 -16.46
C LEU A 73 -25.49 -12.20 -16.42
N ASP A 74 -24.42 -12.97 -16.21
CA ASP A 74 -24.51 -14.43 -16.03
C ASP A 74 -25.35 -14.77 -14.79
N ALA A 75 -25.14 -14.07 -13.67
CA ALA A 75 -25.95 -14.24 -12.47
C ALA A 75 -27.43 -13.87 -12.72
N ALA A 76 -27.71 -12.76 -13.42
CA ALA A 76 -29.07 -12.35 -13.75
C ALA A 76 -29.77 -13.35 -14.69
N GLN A 77 -29.07 -13.86 -15.71
CA GLN A 77 -29.60 -14.85 -16.64
C GLN A 77 -29.92 -16.18 -15.94
N LYS A 78 -29.05 -16.65 -15.06
CA LYS A 78 -29.30 -17.84 -14.22
C LYS A 78 -30.52 -17.66 -13.29
N ASN A 79 -30.85 -16.43 -12.93
CA ASN A 79 -31.96 -16.09 -12.04
C ASN A 79 -33.20 -15.54 -12.79
N GLY A 80 -33.32 -15.81 -14.09
CA GLY A 80 -34.56 -15.60 -14.85
C GLY A 80 -34.60 -14.35 -15.75
N LEU A 81 -33.49 -13.64 -15.92
CA LEU A 81 -33.39 -12.60 -16.94
C LEU A 81 -33.31 -13.24 -18.35
N PRO A 82 -34.19 -12.90 -19.30
CA PRO A 82 -34.12 -13.44 -20.65
C PRO A 82 -32.79 -13.09 -21.35
N GLN A 83 -32.19 -14.06 -22.06
CA GLN A 83 -30.93 -13.86 -22.79
C GLN A 83 -31.01 -12.79 -23.90
N SER A 84 -32.22 -12.38 -24.29
CA SER A 84 -32.44 -11.27 -25.23
C SER A 84 -32.09 -9.89 -24.65
N VAL A 85 -31.87 -9.79 -23.33
CA VAL A 85 -31.48 -8.55 -22.65
C VAL A 85 -29.95 -8.53 -22.48
N GLN A 86 -29.23 -8.17 -23.54
CA GLN A 86 -27.78 -7.89 -23.48
C GLN A 86 -27.54 -6.42 -23.18
N VAL A 87 -27.94 -5.98 -21.98
CA VAL A 87 -27.80 -4.59 -21.55
C VAL A 87 -26.60 -4.48 -20.62
N GLN A 88 -25.85 -3.38 -20.74
CA GLN A 88 -24.86 -3.01 -19.75
C GLN A 88 -25.58 -2.67 -18.43
N LEU A 89 -25.49 -3.58 -17.46
CA LEU A 89 -26.17 -3.51 -16.17
C LEU A 89 -25.66 -2.35 -15.31
N LEU A 90 -24.35 -2.08 -15.36
CA LEU A 90 -23.70 -0.97 -14.66
C LEU A 90 -22.88 -0.14 -15.64
N SER A 91 -23.11 1.17 -15.66
CA SER A 91 -22.26 2.09 -16.41
C SER A 91 -20.89 2.23 -15.75
N THR A 92 -19.89 2.67 -16.51
CA THR A 92 -18.56 2.97 -15.93
C THR A 92 -18.62 4.05 -14.85
N ALA A 93 -19.59 4.97 -14.92
CA ALA A 93 -19.79 6.00 -13.90
C ALA A 93 -20.34 5.42 -12.58
N ASP A 94 -21.25 4.44 -12.69
CA ASP A 94 -21.80 3.70 -11.54
C ASP A 94 -20.69 2.89 -10.86
N VAL A 95 -19.96 2.09 -11.64
CA VAL A 95 -18.81 1.29 -11.14
C VAL A 95 -17.76 2.18 -10.49
N LYS A 96 -17.44 3.34 -11.07
CA LYS A 96 -16.52 4.30 -10.46
C LYS A 96 -17.02 4.81 -9.10
N THR A 97 -18.31 5.13 -9.00
CA THR A 97 -18.93 5.64 -7.77
C THR A 97 -18.89 4.58 -6.68
N ASP A 98 -19.29 3.35 -7.00
CA ASP A 98 -19.37 2.25 -6.04
C ASP A 98 -17.99 1.78 -5.62
N MET A 99 -17.04 1.71 -6.56
CA MET A 99 -15.65 1.38 -6.24
C MET A 99 -15.02 2.46 -5.36
N THR A 100 -15.25 3.75 -5.64
CA THR A 100 -14.75 4.85 -4.79
C THR A 100 -15.33 4.76 -3.38
N LYS A 101 -16.65 4.54 -3.25
CA LYS A 101 -17.31 4.35 -1.95
C LYS A 101 -16.79 3.11 -1.22
N THR A 102 -16.62 2.00 -1.94
CA THR A 102 -16.13 0.74 -1.39
C THR A 102 -14.72 0.89 -0.86
N VAL A 103 -13.80 1.45 -1.65
CA VAL A 103 -12.43 1.75 -1.20
C VAL A 103 -12.48 2.65 0.03
N LYS A 104 -13.24 3.74 0.00
CA LYS A 104 -13.37 4.62 1.17
C LYS A 104 -13.87 3.88 2.42
N ASN A 105 -14.85 3.00 2.27
CA ASN A 105 -15.38 2.22 3.38
C ASN A 105 -14.38 1.16 3.89
N ILE A 106 -13.57 0.57 3.00
CA ILE A 106 -12.49 -0.36 3.38
C ILE A 106 -11.46 0.35 4.25
N TYR A 107 -10.98 1.51 3.81
CA TYR A 107 -10.01 2.33 4.54
C TYR A 107 -10.59 3.00 5.80
N ALA A 108 -11.91 3.12 5.89
CA ALA A 108 -12.63 3.52 7.10
C ALA A 108 -12.98 2.33 8.02
N PHE A 109 -12.51 1.12 7.70
CA PHE A 109 -12.70 -0.11 8.47
C PHE A 109 -14.16 -0.48 8.75
N LYS A 110 -15.06 -0.27 7.78
CA LYS A 110 -16.45 -0.67 7.92
C LYS A 110 -16.63 -2.16 7.65
N ASP A 111 -17.43 -2.83 8.49
CA ASP A 111 -17.79 -4.26 8.33
C ASP A 111 -18.47 -4.57 6.99
N ARG A 112 -19.16 -3.57 6.44
CA ARG A 112 -19.84 -3.65 5.15
C ARG A 112 -19.30 -2.61 4.18
N PRO A 113 -18.18 -2.90 3.50
CA PRO A 113 -17.55 -1.92 2.63
C PRO A 113 -18.31 -1.72 1.32
N LEU A 114 -18.89 -2.79 0.77
CA LEU A 114 -19.72 -2.75 -0.43
C LEU A 114 -21.17 -2.39 -0.08
N ASP A 115 -21.72 -1.42 -0.80
CA ASP A 115 -23.14 -1.06 -0.70
C ASP A 115 -23.95 -1.89 -1.71
N SER A 116 -24.25 -3.12 -1.31
CA SER A 116 -25.02 -4.06 -2.14
C SER A 116 -26.41 -3.54 -2.49
N ASP A 117 -27.01 -2.69 -1.66
CA ASP A 117 -28.33 -2.11 -1.93
C ASP A 117 -28.26 -1.07 -3.04
N GLN A 118 -27.27 -0.18 -2.98
CA GLN A 118 -27.04 0.81 -4.03
C GLN A 118 -26.73 0.16 -5.39
N MET A 119 -25.88 -0.88 -5.43
CA MET A 119 -25.55 -1.58 -6.69
C MET A 119 -26.77 -2.23 -7.33
N VAL A 120 -27.63 -2.83 -6.50
CA VAL A 120 -28.87 -3.47 -6.95
C VAL A 120 -29.88 -2.44 -7.46
N GLU A 121 -29.98 -1.28 -6.81
CA GLU A 121 -30.81 -0.16 -7.28
C GLU A 121 -30.33 0.45 -8.60
N GLN A 122 -29.01 0.67 -8.75
CA GLN A 122 -28.42 1.22 -9.98
C GLN A 122 -28.62 0.27 -11.16
N MET A 123 -28.41 -1.03 -10.95
CA MET A 123 -28.70 -2.04 -11.97
C MET A 123 -30.18 -2.04 -12.36
N ALA A 124 -31.09 -1.95 -11.39
CA ALA A 124 -32.52 -1.89 -11.65
C ALA A 124 -32.91 -0.63 -12.44
N GLY A 125 -32.28 0.52 -12.14
CA GLY A 125 -32.44 1.76 -12.88
C GLY A 125 -31.97 1.63 -14.33
N ASN A 126 -30.77 1.11 -14.55
CA ASN A 126 -30.20 0.93 -15.90
C ASN A 126 -30.99 -0.10 -16.74
N LEU A 127 -31.43 -1.21 -16.13
CA LEU A 127 -32.32 -2.19 -16.77
C LEU A 127 -33.67 -1.58 -17.15
N THR A 128 -34.24 -0.73 -16.30
CA THR A 128 -35.52 -0.05 -16.59
C THR A 128 -35.37 1.00 -17.69
N ALA A 129 -34.23 1.67 -17.76
CA ALA A 129 -33.92 2.69 -18.77
C ALA A 129 -33.66 2.09 -20.17
N ALA A 130 -33.24 0.82 -20.24
CA ALA A 130 -32.94 0.14 -21.50
C ALA A 130 -34.16 -0.49 -22.21
N ILE A 131 -35.37 -0.33 -21.66
CA ILE A 131 -36.59 -0.99 -22.18
C ILE A 131 -37.20 -0.17 -23.34
N PRO A 132 -37.60 -0.82 -24.45
CA PRO A 132 -38.43 -0.19 -25.49
C PRO A 132 -39.77 0.34 -24.96
N SER A 133 -40.40 1.27 -25.67
CA SER A 133 -41.61 2.00 -25.23
C SER A 133 -42.89 1.15 -25.07
N ASN A 134 -42.84 -0.18 -25.19
CA ASN A 134 -44.00 -1.06 -25.12
C ASN A 134 -44.40 -1.37 -23.65
N PRO A 135 -45.63 -1.06 -23.22
CA PRO A 135 -46.07 -1.24 -21.83
C PRO A 135 -46.07 -2.70 -21.33
N ILE A 136 -46.23 -3.70 -22.22
CA ILE A 136 -46.20 -5.12 -21.83
C ILE A 136 -44.78 -5.59 -21.54
N GLU A 137 -43.81 -5.18 -22.36
CA GLU A 137 -42.39 -5.46 -22.14
C GLU A 137 -41.86 -4.76 -20.89
N GLN A 138 -42.32 -3.53 -20.61
CA GLN A 138 -42.01 -2.84 -19.36
C GLN A 138 -42.48 -3.59 -18.11
N ALA A 139 -43.69 -4.14 -18.13
CA ALA A 139 -44.22 -4.89 -16.99
C ALA A 139 -43.41 -6.19 -16.76
N LEU A 140 -43.11 -6.93 -17.82
CA LEU A 140 -42.33 -8.16 -17.76
C LEU A 140 -40.89 -7.92 -17.29
N VAL A 141 -40.23 -6.88 -17.79
CA VAL A 141 -38.87 -6.54 -17.36
C VAL A 141 -38.85 -6.03 -15.93
N LYS A 142 -39.82 -5.23 -15.48
CA LYS A 142 -39.90 -4.81 -14.07
C LYS A 142 -40.06 -5.99 -13.13
N THR A 143 -40.88 -6.98 -13.48
CA THR A 143 -41.02 -8.22 -12.71
C THR A 143 -39.75 -9.05 -12.73
N ALA A 144 -39.07 -9.17 -13.87
CA ALA A 144 -37.80 -9.88 -13.98
C ALA A 144 -36.68 -9.18 -13.17
N VAL A 145 -36.58 -7.85 -13.25
CA VAL A 145 -35.65 -7.04 -12.44
C VAL A 145 -35.91 -7.29 -10.95
N ALA A 146 -37.16 -7.17 -10.50
CA ALA A 146 -37.52 -7.41 -9.10
C ALA A 146 -37.22 -8.83 -8.63
N ALA A 147 -37.32 -9.83 -9.52
CA ALA A 147 -36.97 -11.22 -9.21
C ALA A 147 -35.46 -11.45 -9.10
N VAL A 148 -34.64 -10.69 -9.85
CA VAL A 148 -33.17 -10.80 -9.86
C VAL A 148 -32.52 -10.01 -8.71
N GLN A 149 -33.17 -8.98 -8.18
CA GLN A 149 -32.62 -8.14 -7.09
C GLN A 149 -32.25 -8.95 -5.83
N PRO A 150 -33.13 -9.79 -5.21
CA PRO A 150 -32.77 -10.59 -4.04
C PRO A 150 -31.60 -11.57 -4.25
N PRO A 151 -31.59 -12.44 -5.29
CA PRO A 151 -30.48 -13.37 -5.49
C PRO A 151 -29.17 -12.65 -5.82
N LEU A 152 -29.23 -11.49 -6.49
CA LEU A 152 -28.04 -10.68 -6.70
C LEU A 152 -27.51 -10.07 -5.41
N LYS A 153 -28.39 -9.54 -4.55
CA LYS A 153 -27.99 -9.06 -3.22
C LYS A 153 -27.35 -10.18 -2.38
N THR A 154 -27.90 -11.39 -2.43
CA THR A 154 -27.31 -12.58 -1.81
C THR A 154 -25.94 -12.88 -2.41
N TYR A 155 -25.80 -12.87 -3.74
CA TYR A 155 -24.51 -13.07 -4.40
C TYR A 155 -23.46 -12.03 -3.96
N LEU A 156 -23.80 -10.74 -3.98
CA LEU A 156 -22.89 -9.68 -3.53
C LEU A 156 -22.46 -9.85 -2.07
N ASN A 157 -23.37 -10.28 -1.19
CA ASN A 157 -23.04 -10.48 0.23
C ASN A 157 -22.23 -11.77 0.47
N ASP A 158 -22.66 -12.89 -0.12
CA ASP A 158 -22.15 -14.23 0.22
C ASP A 158 -20.93 -14.61 -0.62
N GLN A 159 -20.82 -14.11 -1.85
CA GLN A 159 -19.73 -14.44 -2.78
C GLN A 159 -18.67 -13.35 -2.89
N ILE A 160 -18.99 -12.10 -2.53
CA ILE A 160 -18.02 -10.99 -2.61
C ILE A 160 -17.70 -10.45 -1.21
N GLN A 161 -18.72 -9.98 -0.49
CA GLN A 161 -18.50 -9.26 0.75
C GLN A 161 -17.90 -10.13 1.86
N THR A 162 -18.49 -11.29 2.14
CA THR A 162 -18.08 -12.18 3.23
C THR A 162 -16.72 -12.85 3.00
N PRO A 163 -16.44 -13.46 1.83
CA PRO A 163 -15.18 -14.18 1.62
C PRO A 163 -13.99 -13.28 1.30
N TYR A 164 -14.21 -12.09 0.71
CA TYR A 164 -13.10 -11.25 0.22
C TYR A 164 -13.02 -9.90 0.92
N LEU A 165 -14.11 -9.14 0.99
CA LEU A 165 -14.05 -7.75 1.47
C LEU A 165 -13.96 -7.64 2.99
N ALA A 166 -14.69 -8.45 3.74
CA ALA A 166 -14.66 -8.41 5.21
C ALA A 166 -13.28 -8.84 5.77
N PRO A 167 -12.65 -9.94 5.31
CA PRO A 167 -11.28 -10.26 5.70
C PRO A 167 -10.28 -9.18 5.31
N MET A 168 -10.40 -8.61 4.10
CA MET A 168 -9.54 -7.53 3.63
C MET A 168 -9.61 -6.30 4.54
N VAL A 169 -10.80 -5.92 5.02
CA VAL A 169 -10.97 -4.82 5.98
C VAL A 169 -10.20 -5.10 7.29
N SER A 170 -10.36 -6.31 7.84
CA SER A 170 -9.69 -6.71 9.07
C SER A 170 -8.17 -6.74 8.91
N GLU A 171 -7.68 -7.36 7.84
CA GLU A 171 -6.25 -7.44 7.52
C GLU A 171 -5.65 -6.06 7.28
N LEU A 172 -6.35 -5.18 6.56
CA LEU A 172 -5.91 -3.81 6.33
C LEU A 172 -5.85 -3.02 7.65
N ALA A 173 -6.81 -3.20 8.56
CA ALA A 173 -6.79 -2.56 9.88
C ALA A 173 -5.58 -3.00 10.71
N ILE A 174 -5.32 -4.31 10.76
CA ILE A 174 -4.16 -4.89 11.45
C ILE A 174 -2.87 -4.38 10.81
N MET A 175 -2.76 -4.47 9.48
CA MET A 175 -1.56 -4.04 8.75
C MET A 175 -1.31 -2.54 8.93
N THR A 176 -2.34 -1.70 8.84
CA THR A 176 -2.24 -0.25 9.08
C THR A 176 -1.71 0.03 10.48
N SER A 177 -2.24 -0.66 11.50
CA SER A 177 -1.80 -0.49 12.88
C SER A 177 -0.35 -0.95 13.08
N VAL A 178 -0.02 -2.17 12.66
CA VAL A 178 1.31 -2.77 12.82
C VAL A 178 2.38 -1.96 12.09
N VAL A 179 2.11 -1.55 10.84
CA VAL A 179 3.05 -0.77 10.04
C VAL A 179 3.25 0.62 10.64
N ASN A 180 2.19 1.30 11.06
CA ASN A 180 2.32 2.62 11.68
C ASN A 180 3.10 2.58 12.99
N ILE A 181 2.77 1.64 13.87
CA ILE A 181 3.47 1.46 15.15
C ILE A 181 4.93 1.10 14.90
N GLY A 182 5.18 0.10 14.04
CA GLY A 182 6.53 -0.35 13.69
C GLY A 182 7.38 0.76 13.06
N MET A 183 6.80 1.55 12.16
CA MET A 183 7.44 2.71 11.54
C MET A 183 7.86 3.75 12.59
N TRP A 184 6.94 4.15 13.49
CA TRP A 184 7.25 5.14 14.53
C TRP A 184 8.27 4.64 15.54
N ILE A 185 8.18 3.37 15.96
CA ILE A 185 9.20 2.74 16.81
C ILE A 185 10.55 2.79 16.10
N ALA A 186 10.62 2.42 14.82
CA ALA A 186 11.88 2.43 14.06
C ALA A 186 12.47 3.84 13.95
N ILE A 187 11.65 4.86 13.70
CA ILE A 187 12.09 6.26 13.62
C ILE A 187 12.61 6.75 14.98
N ILE A 188 11.83 6.57 16.05
CA ILE A 188 12.19 7.02 17.41
C ILE A 188 13.46 6.30 17.87
N MET A 189 13.53 4.98 17.72
CA MET A 189 14.72 4.21 18.06
C MET A 189 15.93 4.62 17.22
N GLY A 190 15.75 4.91 15.93
CA GLY A 190 16.81 5.44 15.07
C GLY A 190 17.38 6.76 15.60
N ILE A 191 16.52 7.69 16.05
CA ILE A 191 16.93 8.95 16.66
C ILE A 191 17.70 8.71 17.97
N VAL A 192 17.19 7.84 18.85
CA VAL A 192 17.87 7.48 20.11
C VAL A 192 19.25 6.89 19.84
N LEU A 193 19.37 5.98 18.87
CA LEU A 193 20.65 5.37 18.49
C LEU A 193 21.63 6.39 17.90
N LEU A 194 21.17 7.40 17.17
CA LEU A 194 22.01 8.50 16.71
C LEU A 194 22.54 9.34 17.88
N ILE A 195 21.72 9.62 18.90
CA ILE A 195 22.14 10.32 20.11
C ILE A 195 23.19 9.49 20.88
N VAL A 196 22.97 8.18 21.03
CA VAL A 196 23.94 7.26 21.66
C VAL A 196 25.24 7.24 20.86
N GLN A 197 25.18 7.16 19.54
CA GLN A 197 26.34 7.21 18.66
C GLN A 197 27.12 8.53 18.83
N TYR A 198 26.42 9.65 18.99
CA TYR A 198 27.05 10.93 19.31
C TYR A 198 27.75 10.89 20.66
N ALA A 199 27.09 10.43 21.71
CA ALA A 199 27.65 10.35 23.06
C ALA A 199 28.90 9.45 23.15
N VAL A 200 28.89 8.31 22.45
CA VAL A 200 30.03 7.37 22.42
C VAL A 200 31.22 7.93 21.64
N SER A 201 30.97 8.67 20.56
CA SER A 201 32.03 9.13 19.65
C SER A 201 32.54 10.53 19.95
N GLY A 202 31.75 11.36 20.65
CA GLY A 202 32.03 12.75 20.98
C GLY A 202 32.24 13.66 19.76
N LYS A 203 31.96 13.18 18.55
CA LYS A 203 32.28 13.87 17.29
C LYS A 203 31.17 13.65 16.27
N PHE A 204 30.56 14.74 15.81
CA PHE A 204 29.53 14.74 14.76
C PHE A 204 29.92 13.95 13.50
N ARG A 205 31.21 13.86 13.16
CA ARG A 205 31.71 13.09 12.01
C ARG A 205 31.31 11.61 12.02
N TYR A 206 31.25 10.97 13.20
CA TYR A 206 30.90 9.56 13.31
C TYR A 206 29.38 9.35 13.27
N LEU A 207 28.60 10.34 13.70
CA LEU A 207 27.15 10.37 13.56
C LEU A 207 26.73 10.49 12.09
N PHE A 208 27.26 11.48 11.37
CA PHE A 208 26.94 11.63 9.94
C PHE A 208 27.46 10.44 9.11
N GLY A 209 28.62 9.90 9.47
CA GLY A 209 29.16 8.71 8.83
C GLY A 209 28.29 7.47 9.03
N SER A 210 27.77 7.23 10.24
CA SER A 210 26.88 6.10 10.51
C SER A 210 25.50 6.29 9.92
N LEU A 211 24.94 7.51 9.99
CA LEU A 211 23.64 7.81 9.40
C LEU A 211 23.69 7.65 7.88
N GLY A 212 24.70 8.23 7.23
CA GLY A 212 24.88 8.12 5.78
C GLY A 212 25.06 6.68 5.33
N ALA A 213 25.91 5.91 6.00
CA ALA A 213 26.09 4.49 5.71
C ALA A 213 24.80 3.68 5.92
N ALA A 214 24.08 3.92 7.01
CA ALA A 214 22.83 3.23 7.32
C ALA A 214 21.74 3.51 6.28
N LEU A 215 21.56 4.79 5.88
CA LEU A 215 20.62 5.16 4.84
C LEU A 215 21.01 4.61 3.47
N ALA A 216 22.30 4.63 3.13
CA ALA A 216 22.78 4.07 1.87
C ALA A 216 22.49 2.56 1.77
N TRP A 217 22.84 1.80 2.82
CA TRP A 217 22.55 0.37 2.85
C TRP A 217 21.04 0.10 2.89
N SER A 218 20.27 0.85 3.65
CA SER A 218 18.81 0.72 3.68
C SER A 218 18.20 0.92 2.30
N GLY A 219 18.52 2.03 1.62
CA GLY A 219 18.04 2.33 0.28
C GLY A 219 18.47 1.28 -0.74
N LEU A 220 19.71 0.78 -0.66
CA LEU A 220 20.19 -0.30 -1.53
C LEU A 220 19.41 -1.60 -1.32
N PHE A 221 19.23 -2.04 -0.07
CA PHE A 221 18.50 -3.28 0.22
C PHE A 221 17.02 -3.18 -0.16
N LEU A 222 16.39 -2.02 0.03
CA LEU A 222 15.01 -1.79 -0.39
C LEU A 222 14.88 -1.75 -1.93
N LEU A 223 15.84 -1.15 -2.64
CA LEU A 223 15.91 -1.22 -4.11
C LEU A 223 16.03 -2.66 -4.59
N LEU A 224 16.99 -3.42 -4.04
CA LEU A 224 17.18 -4.82 -4.39
C LEU A 224 15.94 -5.66 -4.07
N GLY A 225 15.28 -5.41 -2.94
CA GLY A 225 14.01 -6.05 -2.59
C GLY A 225 12.90 -5.74 -3.60
N THR A 226 12.82 -4.49 -4.06
CA THR A 226 11.84 -4.04 -5.06
C THR A 226 12.06 -4.73 -6.41
N GLU A 227 13.31 -4.79 -6.88
CA GLU A 227 13.65 -5.49 -8.14
C GLU A 227 13.45 -7.01 -8.00
N THR A 228 13.82 -7.58 -6.85
CA THR A 228 13.59 -9.01 -6.59
C THR A 228 12.10 -9.34 -6.63
N ALA A 229 11.25 -8.53 -6.00
CA ALA A 229 9.80 -8.70 -6.05
C ALA A 229 9.29 -8.64 -7.50
N LYS A 230 9.80 -7.72 -8.31
CA LYS A 230 9.43 -7.54 -9.71
C LYS A 230 9.80 -8.73 -10.61
N PHE A 231 10.95 -9.36 -10.39
CA PHE A 231 11.43 -10.46 -11.25
C PHE A 231 11.18 -11.86 -10.67
N SER A 232 10.66 -11.97 -9.45
CA SER A 232 10.46 -13.24 -8.77
C SER A 232 9.25 -14.05 -9.25
N GLY A 233 8.36 -13.47 -10.06
CA GLY A 233 7.10 -14.11 -10.42
C GLY A 233 6.00 -13.98 -9.35
N LEU A 234 6.30 -13.36 -8.20
CA LEU A 234 5.36 -13.25 -7.08
C LEU A 234 4.12 -12.42 -7.44
N ILE A 235 4.29 -11.35 -8.22
CA ILE A 235 3.17 -10.51 -8.66
C ILE A 235 2.26 -11.31 -9.59
N GLU A 236 2.86 -12.06 -10.51
CA GLU A 236 2.15 -12.91 -11.47
C GLU A 236 1.40 -14.03 -10.76
N GLU A 237 1.99 -14.68 -9.75
CA GLU A 237 1.31 -15.73 -8.98
C GLU A 237 0.10 -15.17 -8.22
N VAL A 238 0.24 -14.01 -7.57
CA VAL A 238 -0.88 -13.36 -6.87
C VAL A 238 -1.96 -12.92 -7.87
N ALA A 239 -1.54 -12.38 -9.01
CA ALA A 239 -2.47 -11.89 -10.02
C ALA A 239 -3.21 -13.02 -10.75
N GLN A 240 -2.60 -14.20 -10.92
CA GLN A 240 -3.27 -15.40 -11.43
C GLN A 240 -4.44 -15.85 -10.53
N ARG A 241 -4.31 -15.70 -9.21
CA ARG A 241 -5.40 -16.02 -8.27
C ARG A 241 -6.59 -15.08 -8.40
N ALA A 242 -6.38 -13.87 -8.94
CA ALA A 242 -7.43 -12.90 -9.20
C ALA A 242 -8.20 -13.15 -10.52
N GLY A 243 -7.82 -14.18 -11.29
CA GLY A 243 -8.52 -14.58 -12.51
C GLY A 243 -8.62 -13.44 -13.53
N GLU A 244 -9.85 -13.01 -13.80
CA GLU A 244 -10.17 -11.94 -14.77
C GLU A 244 -9.58 -10.57 -14.38
N PHE A 245 -9.28 -10.36 -13.08
CA PHE A 245 -8.67 -9.11 -12.60
C PHE A 245 -7.14 -9.12 -12.60
N ASN A 246 -6.49 -10.14 -13.18
CA ASN A 246 -5.04 -10.29 -13.23
C ASN A 246 -4.32 -8.98 -13.67
N THR A 247 -4.75 -8.38 -14.78
CA THR A 247 -4.14 -7.14 -15.29
C THR A 247 -4.25 -5.97 -14.29
N VAL A 248 -5.36 -5.87 -13.55
CA VAL A 248 -5.57 -4.83 -12.54
C VAL A 248 -4.61 -5.01 -11.37
N ILE A 249 -4.41 -6.25 -10.92
CA ILE A 249 -3.48 -6.57 -9.84
C ILE A 249 -2.04 -6.31 -10.25
N ILE A 250 -1.64 -6.70 -11.47
CA ILE A 250 -0.29 -6.43 -12.00
C ILE A 250 -0.03 -4.92 -12.08
N ASP A 251 -0.96 -4.15 -12.66
CA ASP A 251 -0.81 -2.71 -12.82
C ASP A 251 -0.72 -2.01 -11.44
N TYR A 252 -1.53 -2.45 -10.47
CA TYR A 252 -1.49 -1.96 -9.09
C TYR A 252 -0.17 -2.29 -8.39
N ALA A 253 0.24 -3.56 -8.39
CA ALA A 253 1.47 -4.00 -7.75
C ALA A 253 2.71 -3.34 -8.35
N THR A 254 2.75 -3.19 -9.68
CA THR A 254 3.82 -2.48 -10.38
C THR A 254 3.89 -1.02 -9.97
N SER A 255 2.75 -0.36 -9.74
CA SER A 255 2.71 1.02 -9.26
C SER A 255 3.23 1.15 -7.82
N VAL A 256 2.91 0.19 -6.94
CA VAL A 256 3.47 0.10 -5.58
C VAL A 256 4.99 -0.05 -5.63
N LEU A 257 5.50 -0.98 -6.46
CA LEU A 257 6.94 -1.18 -6.63
C LEU A 257 7.62 0.04 -7.26
N GLY A 258 6.98 0.74 -8.20
CA GLY A 258 7.50 1.98 -8.77
C GLY A 258 7.70 3.06 -7.71
N TYR A 259 6.73 3.24 -6.80
CA TYR A 259 6.86 4.16 -5.68
C TYR A 259 7.94 3.71 -4.69
N ALA A 260 7.98 2.42 -4.36
CA ALA A 260 9.00 1.83 -3.49
C ALA A 260 10.41 2.07 -4.05
N TRP A 261 10.58 1.89 -5.36
CA TRP A 261 11.84 2.13 -6.05
C TRP A 261 12.30 3.58 -5.93
N GLN A 262 11.40 4.55 -6.15
CA GLN A 262 11.70 5.98 -6.06
C GLN A 262 12.16 6.38 -4.65
N ILE A 263 11.40 5.98 -3.62
CA ILE A 263 11.77 6.28 -2.22
C ILE A 263 13.10 5.61 -1.85
N SER A 264 13.29 4.36 -2.26
CA SER A 264 14.53 3.63 -1.98
C SER A 264 15.74 4.27 -2.66
N LEU A 265 15.58 4.77 -3.88
CA LEU A 265 16.63 5.52 -4.59
C LEU A 265 16.94 6.85 -3.89
N ILE A 266 15.93 7.62 -3.50
CA ILE A 266 16.12 8.88 -2.76
C ILE A 266 16.89 8.61 -1.47
N THR A 267 16.49 7.59 -0.71
CA THR A 267 17.14 7.20 0.54
C THR A 267 18.60 6.76 0.32
N LEU A 268 18.87 6.01 -0.76
CA LEU A 268 20.23 5.62 -1.15
C LEU A 268 21.09 6.86 -1.47
N VAL A 269 20.61 7.75 -2.34
CA VAL A 269 21.35 8.95 -2.77
C VAL A 269 21.63 9.86 -1.58
N CYS A 270 20.63 10.14 -0.75
CA CYS A 270 20.78 10.91 0.48
C CYS A 270 21.82 10.27 1.42
N GLY A 271 21.77 8.95 1.59
CA GLY A 271 22.74 8.20 2.40
C GLY A 271 24.16 8.32 1.88
N VAL A 272 24.37 8.12 0.57
CA VAL A 272 25.68 8.24 -0.07
C VAL A 272 26.25 9.66 0.06
N VAL A 273 25.44 10.69 -0.20
CA VAL A 273 25.86 12.09 -0.05
C VAL A 273 26.30 12.38 1.38
N LEU A 274 25.49 12.02 2.38
CA LEU A 274 25.83 12.20 3.79
C LEU A 274 27.11 11.44 4.17
N TRP A 275 27.29 10.24 3.64
CA TRP A 275 28.46 9.42 3.90
C TRP A 275 29.74 10.01 3.30
N ILE A 276 29.68 10.53 2.06
CA ILE A 276 30.79 11.22 1.40
C ILE A 276 31.15 12.50 2.14
N LEU A 277 30.17 13.32 2.50
CA LEU A 277 30.40 14.55 3.27
C LEU A 277 31.10 14.24 4.59
N ALA A 278 30.66 13.21 5.31
CA ALA A 278 31.31 12.77 6.55
C ALA A 278 32.77 12.34 6.33
N LYS A 279 33.12 11.77 5.18
CA LYS A 279 34.50 11.39 4.80
C LYS A 279 35.35 12.59 4.40
N ILE A 280 34.79 13.57 3.70
CA ILE A 280 35.50 14.80 3.33
C ILE A 280 35.86 15.58 4.60
N PHE A 281 34.89 15.76 5.52
CA PHE A 281 35.15 16.39 6.82
C PHE A 281 36.17 15.62 7.69
N GLN A 282 36.46 14.35 7.40
CA GLN A 282 37.52 13.59 8.06
C GLN A 282 38.93 13.88 7.52
N LYS A 283 39.05 14.34 6.26
CA LYS A 283 40.35 14.60 5.62
C LYS A 283 40.84 16.05 5.79
N VAL A 284 39.93 17.00 6.03
CA VAL A 284 40.22 18.44 6.06
C VAL A 284 40.60 18.95 7.47
N ARG A 285 40.63 18.08 8.50
CA ARG A 285 40.99 18.39 9.89
C ARG A 285 41.81 17.27 10.52
#